data_AF-A0A973GSA0-F1
#
_entry.id   AF-A0A973GSA0-F1
#
_cell.length_a   1.000
_cell.length_b   1.000
_cell.length_c   1.000
_cell.angle_alpha   90.00
_cell.angle_beta   90.00
_cell.angle_gamma   90.00
#
_symmetry.space_group_name_H-M   'P 1'
#
loop_
_entity.id
_entity.type
_entity.pdbx_description
1 polymer ?
#
loop_
_entity_poly.entity_id
_entity_poly.type
_entity_poly.pdbx_seq_one_letter_code
_entity_poly.pdbx_strand_id
1 'polypeptide(L)'
;MANKELTQQEWHKKQAIKAFNSTWDLIEKVDRSSEDTLKMIHMAHASRYHWGEIGTDLEFARGEWQISRVYSIVNCPERALFHAMASLDYCVKSNIGDFDRG
;
A
#
# COMPACT_ATOMS: atom_id res chain seq x y z
N MET A 1 -19.25 14.94 -23.45
CA MET A 1 -19.35 14.27 -22.13
C MET A 1 -18.72 15.20 -21.11
N ALA A 2 -19.42 15.59 -20.04
CA ALA A 2 -18.87 16.49 -19.05
C ALA A 2 -17.73 15.79 -18.29
N ASN A 3 -16.54 16.39 -18.27
CA ASN A 3 -15.43 15.93 -17.46
C ASN A 3 -15.80 16.22 -15.99
N LYS A 4 -16.24 15.22 -15.24
CA LYS A 4 -16.57 15.40 -13.83
C LYS A 4 -15.26 15.58 -13.06
N GLU A 5 -15.03 16.79 -12.56
CA GLU A 5 -13.91 17.05 -11.66
C GLU A 5 -14.10 16.25 -10.38
N LEU A 6 -13.04 15.55 -9.96
CA LEU A 6 -13.03 14.80 -8.70
C LEU A 6 -12.81 15.78 -7.55
N THR A 7 -13.51 15.55 -6.44
CA THR A 7 -13.10 16.15 -5.18
C THR A 7 -11.71 15.65 -4.79
N GLN A 8 -11.00 16.40 -3.93
CA GLN A 8 -9.70 15.95 -3.43
C GLN A 8 -9.78 14.56 -2.78
N GLN A 9 -10.83 14.29 -1.98
CA GLN A 9 -10.99 12.99 -1.33
C GLN A 9 -11.19 11.85 -2.34
N GLU A 10 -12.03 12.05 -3.36
CA GLU A 10 -12.23 11.07 -4.43
C GLU A 10 -10.94 10.83 -5.23
N TRP A 11 -10.15 11.88 -5.45
CA TRP A 11 -8.85 11.76 -6.12
C TRP A 11 -7.87 10.95 -5.28
N HIS A 12 -7.69 11.26 -3.99
CA HIS A 12 -6.84 10.50 -3.07
C HIS A 12 -7.25 9.03 -3.03
N LYS A 13 -8.54 8.74 -2.86
CA LYS A 13 -9.06 7.36 -2.88
C LYS A 13 -8.73 6.64 -4.19
N LYS A 14 -8.93 7.30 -5.33
CA LYS A 14 -8.61 6.74 -6.65
C LYS A 14 -7.12 6.44 -6.80
N GLN A 15 -6.25 7.34 -6.35
CA GLN A 15 -4.80 7.11 -6.41
C GLN A 15 -4.37 6.01 -5.44
N ALA A 16 -4.92 5.96 -4.22
CA ALA A 16 -4.62 4.94 -3.23
C ALA A 16 -4.89 3.52 -3.76
N ILE A 17 -6.08 3.31 -4.33
CA ILE A 17 -6.51 2.03 -4.92
C ILE A 17 -5.65 1.69 -6.13
N LYS A 18 -5.45 2.65 -7.05
CA LYS A 18 -4.61 2.42 -8.24
C LYS A 18 -3.20 2.00 -7.84
N ALA A 19 -2.61 2.70 -6.88
CA ALA A 19 -1.26 2.41 -6.42
C ALA A 19 -1.14 1.07 -5.69
N PHE A 20 -2.15 0.71 -4.88
CA PHE A 20 -2.21 -0.59 -4.21
C PHE A 20 -2.23 -1.73 -5.22
N ASN A 21 -3.11 -1.66 -6.22
CA ASN A 21 -3.27 -2.72 -7.22
C ASN A 21 -2.05 -2.80 -8.14
N SER A 22 -1.52 -1.66 -8.61
CA SER A 22 -0.30 -1.66 -9.42
C SER A 22 0.92 -2.19 -8.67
N THR A 23 0.97 -2.08 -7.34
CA THR A 23 2.02 -2.71 -6.54
C THR A 23 1.92 -4.23 -6.63
N TRP A 24 0.72 -4.80 -6.57
CA TRP A 24 0.50 -6.23 -6.75
C TRP A 24 0.86 -6.72 -8.14
N ASP A 25 0.43 -6.01 -9.18
CA ASP A 25 0.80 -6.32 -10.56
C ASP A 25 2.33 -6.39 -10.72
N LEU A 26 3.06 -5.49 -10.05
CA LEU A 26 4.53 -5.47 -10.06
C LEU A 26 5.13 -6.58 -9.20
N ILE A 27 4.55 -6.92 -8.05
CA ILE A 27 4.97 -8.04 -7.20
C ILE A 27 4.92 -9.36 -8.00
N GLU A 28 3.86 -9.57 -8.78
CA GLU A 28 3.59 -10.80 -9.55
C GLU A 28 4.32 -10.87 -10.89
N LYS A 29 4.89 -9.76 -11.36
CA LYS A 29 5.64 -9.71 -12.62
C LYS A 29 6.88 -10.61 -12.56
N VAL A 30 6.93 -11.62 -13.43
CA VAL A 30 8.03 -12.61 -13.51
C VAL A 30 9.37 -11.96 -13.89
N ASP A 31 9.39 -11.18 -14.98
CA ASP A 31 10.60 -10.50 -15.47
C ASP A 31 10.66 -9.05 -14.98
N ARG A 32 10.62 -8.85 -13.65
CA ARG A 32 10.65 -7.52 -13.04
C ARG A 32 12.05 -6.90 -13.17
N SER A 33 12.14 -5.77 -13.87
CA SER A 33 13.40 -5.01 -13.99
C SER A 33 13.74 -4.24 -12.70
N SER A 34 14.95 -3.67 -12.65
CA SER A 34 15.34 -2.77 -11.55
C SER A 34 14.45 -1.51 -11.48
N GLU A 35 14.04 -0.97 -12.64
CA GLU A 35 13.12 0.17 -12.70
C GLU A 35 11.72 -0.22 -12.20
N ASP A 36 11.21 -1.38 -12.61
CA ASP A 36 9.95 -1.91 -12.10
C ASP A 36 10.00 -2.15 -10.58
N THR A 37 11.15 -2.57 -10.05
CA THR A 37 11.37 -2.78 -8.62
C THR A 37 11.32 -1.47 -7.85
N LEU A 38 11.97 -0.41 -8.35
CA LEU A 38 11.85 0.93 -7.75
C LEU A 38 10.42 1.44 -7.84
N LYS A 39 9.75 1.25 -8.98
CA LYS A 39 8.35 1.60 -9.17
C LYS A 39 7.44 0.88 -8.17
N MET A 40 7.66 -0.41 -7.92
CA MET A 40 6.92 -1.20 -6.93
C MET A 40 7.02 -0.59 -5.53
N ILE A 41 8.24 -0.20 -5.12
CA ILE A 41 8.47 0.50 -3.86
C ILE A 41 7.72 1.84 -3.83
N HIS A 42 7.83 2.65 -4.88
CA HIS A 42 7.16 3.95 -4.94
C HIS A 42 5.63 3.84 -4.92
N MET A 43 5.05 2.88 -5.64
CA MET A 43 3.60 2.69 -5.66
C MET A 43 3.06 2.21 -4.31
N ALA A 44 3.78 1.33 -3.60
CA ALA A 44 3.38 0.90 -2.26
C ALA A 44 3.31 2.08 -1.29
N HIS A 45 4.37 2.90 -1.27
CA HIS A 45 4.42 4.12 -0.45
C HIS A 45 3.37 5.15 -0.88
N ALA A 46 3.17 5.35 -2.18
CA ALA A 46 2.14 6.25 -2.68
C ALA A 46 0.74 5.79 -2.26
N SER A 47 0.45 4.49 -2.31
CA SER A 47 -0.83 3.94 -1.83
C SER A 47 -1.04 4.27 -0.35
N ARG A 48 -0.05 3.93 0.49
CA ARG A 48 -0.11 4.21 1.93
C ARG A 48 -0.27 5.70 2.22
N TYR A 49 0.47 6.55 1.51
CA TYR A 49 0.36 8.00 1.62
C TYR A 49 -1.06 8.48 1.31
N HIS A 50 -1.63 8.10 0.17
CA HIS A 50 -2.97 8.53 -0.19
C HIS A 50 -4.04 8.02 0.77
N TRP A 51 -3.90 6.81 1.30
CA TRP A 51 -4.76 6.35 2.39
C TRP A 51 -4.59 7.24 3.62
N GLY A 52 -3.38 7.67 3.99
CA GLY A 52 -3.15 8.59 5.11
C GLY A 52 -3.98 9.88 5.09
N GLU A 53 -4.36 10.33 3.90
CA GLU A 53 -5.16 11.55 3.71
C GLU A 53 -6.68 11.33 3.87
N ILE A 54 -7.18 10.11 3.67
CA ILE A 54 -8.63 9.85 3.54
C ILE A 54 -9.15 8.55 4.17
N GLY A 55 -8.26 7.64 4.56
CA GLY A 55 -8.55 6.30 5.03
C GLY A 55 -8.67 6.20 6.55
N THR A 56 -8.83 4.98 7.02
CA THR A 56 -8.91 4.62 8.44
C THR A 56 -7.75 3.71 8.82
N ASP A 57 -7.68 3.32 10.09
CA ASP A 57 -6.65 2.40 10.59
C ASP A 57 -6.61 1.07 9.83
N LEU A 58 -7.74 0.62 9.24
CA LEU A 58 -7.77 -0.56 8.38
C LEU A 58 -6.95 -0.36 7.11
N GLU A 59 -7.13 0.76 6.41
CA GLU A 59 -6.36 1.08 5.22
C GLU A 59 -4.90 1.38 5.55
N PHE A 60 -4.62 1.93 6.72
CA PHE A 60 -3.25 2.15 7.19
C PHE A 60 -2.56 0.81 7.44
N ALA A 61 -3.18 -0.09 8.19
CA ALA A 61 -2.67 -1.43 8.46
C ALA A 61 -2.35 -2.18 7.15
N ARG A 62 -3.26 -2.15 6.18
CA ARG A 62 -3.07 -2.77 4.86
C ARG A 62 -1.94 -2.14 4.05
N GLY A 63 -1.84 -0.82 4.04
CA GLY A 63 -0.77 -0.11 3.35
C GLY A 63 0.61 -0.43 3.94
N GLU A 64 0.74 -0.39 5.27
CA GLU A 64 1.98 -0.74 5.97
C GLU A 64 2.38 -2.20 5.72
N TRP A 65 1.41 -3.12 5.74
CA TRP A 65 1.68 -4.52 5.43
C TRP A 65 2.15 -4.73 3.98
N GLN A 66 1.55 -4.05 2.99
CA GLN A 66 2.01 -4.16 1.61
C GLN A 66 3.44 -3.63 1.44
N ILE A 67 3.78 -2.52 2.11
CA ILE A 67 5.15 -1.99 2.11
C ILE A 67 6.13 -2.98 2.75
N SER A 68 5.76 -3.60 3.87
CA SER A 68 6.56 -4.65 4.51
C SER A 68 6.84 -5.83 3.56
N ARG A 69 5.81 -6.28 2.83
CA ARG A 69 5.93 -7.33 1.82
C ARG A 69 6.87 -6.92 0.68
N VAL A 70 6.73 -5.70 0.17
CA VAL A 70 7.62 -5.15 -0.88
C VAL A 70 9.07 -5.13 -0.42
N TYR A 71 9.36 -4.68 0.81
CA TYR A 71 10.71 -4.69 1.36
C TYR A 71 11.27 -6.10 1.60
N SER A 72 10.41 -7.05 1.93
CA SER A 72 10.79 -8.46 2.02
C SER A 72 11.24 -9.01 0.67
N ILE A 73 10.51 -8.68 -0.41
CA ILE A 73 10.83 -9.09 -1.79
C ILE A 73 12.17 -8.52 -2.26
N VAL A 74 12.51 -7.28 -1.89
CA VAL A 74 13.78 -6.65 -2.28
C VAL A 74 14.92 -6.92 -1.28
N ASN A 75 14.76 -7.90 -0.39
CA ASN A 75 15.75 -8.32 0.60
C ASN A 75 16.25 -7.19 1.51
N CYS A 76 15.34 -6.33 1.97
CA CYS A 76 15.61 -5.26 2.94
C CYS A 76 14.87 -5.52 4.27
N PRO A 77 15.35 -6.46 5.10
CA PRO A 77 14.60 -6.97 6.25
C PRO A 77 14.34 -5.92 7.33
N GLU A 78 15.26 -4.97 7.54
CA GLU A 78 15.07 -3.89 8.53
C GLU A 78 13.85 -3.04 8.20
N ARG A 79 13.70 -2.65 6.93
CA ARG A 79 12.55 -1.87 6.45
C ARG A 79 11.27 -2.72 6.45
N ALA A 80 11.38 -4.00 6.10
CA ALA A 80 10.25 -4.93 6.16
C ALA A 80 9.69 -5.05 7.58
N LEU A 81 10.56 -5.24 8.58
CA LEU A 81 10.19 -5.35 9.98
C LEU A 81 9.58 -4.04 10.50
N PHE A 82 10.19 -2.89 10.18
CA PHE A 82 9.66 -1.59 10.58
C PHE A 82 8.19 -1.39 10.16
N HIS A 83 7.88 -1.66 8.89
CA HIS A 83 6.52 -1.53 8.36
C HIS A 83 5.59 -2.65 8.84
N ALA A 84 6.09 -3.86 9.10
CA ALA A 84 5.30 -4.94 9.70
C ALA A 84 4.82 -4.56 11.12
N MET A 85 5.71 -3.97 11.92
CA MET A 85 5.39 -3.51 13.27
C MET A 85 4.36 -2.37 13.24
N ALA A 86 4.50 -1.43 12.30
CA ALA A 86 3.52 -0.35 12.12
C ALA A 86 2.13 -0.91 11.74
N SER A 87 2.08 -1.88 10.82
CA SER A 87 0.83 -2.56 10.47
C SER A 87 0.18 -3.23 11.68
N LEU A 88 0.96 -3.99 12.46
CA LEU A 88 0.49 -4.66 13.67
C LEU A 88 -0.04 -3.67 14.70
N ASP A 89 0.61 -2.52 14.88
CA ASP A 89 0.18 -1.48 15.81
C ASP A 89 -1.22 -0.93 15.46
N TYR A 90 -1.51 -0.68 14.19
CA TYR A 90 -2.86 -0.31 13.75
C TYR A 90 -3.89 -1.44 14.01
N CYS A 91 -3.54 -2.69 13.73
CA CYS A 91 -4.42 -3.84 14.00
C CYS A 91 -4.78 -3.94 15.49
N VAL A 92 -3.78 -3.85 16.37
CA VAL A 92 -3.97 -3.96 17.82
C VAL A 92 -4.77 -2.78 18.36
N LYS A 93 -4.42 -1.55 17.95
CA LYS A 93 -5.11 -0.33 18.43
C LYS A 93 -6.59 -0.32 18.09
N SER A 94 -6.94 -0.80 16.91
CA SER A 94 -8.31 -0.67 16.39
C SER A 94 -9.06 -1.99 16.40
N ASN A 95 -8.55 -2.99 17.15
CA ASN A 95 -9.08 -4.34 17.29
C ASN A 95 -9.43 -4.97 15.94
N ILE A 96 -8.59 -4.69 14.96
CA ILE A 96 -8.77 -5.15 13.61
C ILE A 96 -8.20 -6.59 13.60
N GLY A 97 -9.04 -7.58 13.30
CA GLY A 97 -8.68 -9.02 13.25
C GLY A 97 -7.89 -9.43 12.01
N ASP A 98 -8.31 -10.50 11.34
CA ASP A 98 -7.68 -11.01 10.11
C ASP A 98 -8.43 -10.43 8.88
N PHE A 99 -7.77 -9.62 8.04
CA PHE A 99 -8.42 -8.95 6.89
C PHE A 99 -8.31 -9.68 5.56
N ASP A 100 -7.51 -10.75 5.48
CA ASP A 100 -7.24 -11.50 4.24
C ASP A 100 -8.07 -12.81 4.15
N ARG A 101 -9.24 -12.82 4.79
CA ARG A 101 -10.26 -13.86 4.57
C ARG A 101 -11.24 -13.41 3.49
N GLY A 102 -10.77 -13.42 2.23
CA GLY A 102 -11.57 -13.06 1.05
C GLY A 102 -11.10 -13.82 -0.18
#